data_AF-X1RIX3-F1
#
_entry.id   AF-X1RIX3-F1
#
_cell.length_a   1.000
_cell.length_b   1.000
_cell.length_c   1.000
_cell.angle_alpha   90.00
_cell.angle_beta   90.00
_cell.angle_gamma   90.00
#
_symmetry.space_group_name_H-M   'P 1'
#
loop_
_entity.id
_entity.type
_entity.pdbx_description
1 polymer ?
#
loop_
_entity_poly.entity_id
_entity_poly.type
_entity_poly.pdbx_seq_one_letter_code
_entity_poly.pdbx_strand_id
1 'polypeptide(L)' 'MARLTALPSIDIIHGFRGILDFYLWRGLPCVRSWPRMTKAQQT' A
#
# COMPACT_ATOMS: atom_id res chain seq x y z
N MET A 1 5.92 -4.66 -3.69
CA MET A 1 5.77 -3.20 -3.89
C MET A 1 5.69 -2.98 -5.39
N ALA A 2 4.66 -2.30 -5.88
CA ALA A 2 4.46 -2.03 -7.31
C ALA A 2 4.46 -0.52 -7.55
N ARG A 3 5.04 -0.09 -8.66
CA ARG A 3 5.04 1.30 -9.10
C ARG A 3 3.76 1.57 -9.89
N LEU A 4 3.15 2.71 -9.62
CA LEU A 4 1.98 3.18 -10.34
C LEU A 4 2.42 4.24 -11.35
N THR A 5 1.65 4.37 -12.42
CA THR A 5 1.80 5.48 -13.38
C THR A 5 1.24 6.77 -12.82
N ALA A 6 0.19 6.70 -12.01
CA ALA A 6 -0.44 7.81 -11.32
C ALA A 6 -1.00 7.37 -9.95
N LEU A 7 -1.17 8.31 -9.02
CA LEU A 7 -1.85 8.03 -7.75
C LEU A 7 -3.37 7.95 -8.00
N PRO A 8 -4.06 6.88 -7.57
CA PRO A 8 -5.51 6.75 -7.76
C PRO A 8 -6.28 7.73 -6.87
N SER A 9 -7.56 7.95 -7.21
CA SER A 9 -8.46 8.80 -6.42
C SER A 9 -8.56 8.36 -4.96
N ILE A 10 -8.81 9.33 -4.07
CA ILE A 10 -8.89 9.10 -2.62
C ILE A 10 -9.90 8.01 -2.26
N ASP A 11 -11.04 7.93 -2.95
CA ASP A 11 -12.07 6.91 -2.73
C ASP A 11 -11.55 5.48 -2.95
N ILE A 12 -10.71 5.30 -3.96
CA ILE A 12 -10.09 4.01 -4.27
C ILE A 12 -9.08 3.65 -3.18
N ILE A 13 -8.25 4.61 -2.76
CA ILE A 13 -7.27 4.42 -1.69
C ILE A 13 -7.98 4.00 -0.39
N HIS A 14 -9.09 4.67 -0.05
CA HIS A 14 -9.90 4.34 1.11
C HIS A 14 -10.57 2.97 1.00
N GLY A 15 -11.06 2.59 -0.18
CA GLY A 15 -11.68 1.28 -0.43
C GLY A 15 -10.73 0.10 -0.22
N PHE A 16 -9.42 0.29 -0.42
CA PHE A 16 -8.40 -0.74 -0.24
C PHE A 16 -7.67 -0.68 1.11
N ARG A 17 -8.08 0.20 2.03
CA ARG A 17 -7.46 0.34 3.35
C ARG A 17 -7.47 -1.00 4.09
N GLY A 18 -6.31 -1.43 4.59
CA GLY A 18 -6.14 -2.73 5.25
C GLY A 18 -5.76 -3.88 4.31
N ILE A 19 -5.79 -3.66 2.99
CA ILE A 19 -5.37 -4.63 1.96
C ILE A 19 -4.15 -4.10 1.21
N LEU A 20 -4.26 -2.88 0.67
CA LEU A 20 -3.20 -2.19 -0.05
C LEU A 20 -2.94 -0.83 0.58
N ASP A 21 -1.66 -0.47 0.65
CA ASP A 21 -1.19 0.83 1.15
C ASP A 21 -0.58 1.61 0.00
N PHE A 22 -1.20 2.74 -0.34
CA PHE A 22 -0.78 3.64 -1.41
C PHE A 22 0.04 4.78 -0.81
N TYR A 23 1.21 5.06 -1.37
CA TYR A 23 2.11 6.11 -0.88
C TYR A 23 2.94 6.71 -2.00
N LEU A 24 3.47 7.91 -1.76
CA LEU A 24 4.40 8.58 -2.65
C LEU A 24 5.84 8.38 -2.17
N TRP A 25 6.68 7.79 -3.02
CA TRP A 25 8.10 7.63 -2.75
C TRP A 25 8.92 8.49 -3.73
N ARG A 26 9.56 9.55 -3.23
CA ARG A 26 10.33 10.51 -4.06
C ARG A 26 9.54 11.04 -5.27
N GLY A 27 8.24 11.28 -5.09
CA GLY A 27 7.33 11.72 -6.14
C GLY A 27 6.79 10.59 -7.04
N LEU A 28 7.24 9.35 -6.86
CA LEU A 28 6.71 8.19 -7.58
C LEU A 28 5.56 7.55 -6.79
N PRO A 29 4.36 7.46 -7.38
CA PRO A 29 3.26 6.76 -6.73
C PRO A 29 3.57 5.26 -6.69
N CYS A 30 3.46 4.71 -5.49
CA CYS A 30 3.76 3.31 -5.19
C CYS A 30 2.62 2.69 -4.40
N VAL A 31 2.47 1.38 -4.55
CA VAL A 31 1.55 0.57 -3.73
C VAL A 31 2.30 -0.61 -3.11
N ARG A 32 2.01 -0.90 -1.85
CA ARG A 32 2.48 -2.11 -1.17
C ARG A 32 1.30 -2.89 -0.61
N SER A 33 1.48 -4.20 -0.44
CA SER A 33 0.56 -4.99 0.38
C SER A 33 0.59 -4.45 1.81
N TRP A 34 -0.58 -4.27 2.40
CA TRP A 34 -0.69 -3.90 3.81
C TRP A 34 0.10 -4.90 4.66
N PRO A 35 0.85 -4.46 5.68
CA PRO A 35 1.55 -5.37 6.56
C PRO A 35 0.54 -6.34 7.15
N ARG A 36 0.61 -7.61 6.73
CA ARG A 36 -0.14 -8.66 7.38
C ARG A 36 0.51 -8.85 8.74
N MET A 37 -0.28 -8.75 9.80
CA MET A 37 0.11 -9.19 11.12
C MET A 37 0.21 -10.72 11.10
N THR A 38 1.21 -11.25 10.39
CA THR A 38 1.73 -12.58 10.71
C THR A 38 2.23 -12.46 12.14
N LYS A 39 1.65 -13.25 13.06
CA LYS A 39 2.27 -13.47 14.38
C LYS A 39 3.75 -13.66 14.09
N ALA A 40 4.58 -12.72 14.57
CA ALA A 40 6.01 -12.87 14.46
C ALA A 40 6.31 -14.30 14.92
N GLN A 41 6.93 -15.12 14.07
CA GLN A 41 7.48 -16.38 14.55
C GLN A 41 8.49 -15.97 15.63
N GLN A 42 8.06 -16.06 16.88
CA GLN A 42 8.92 -16.08 18.03
C GLN A 42 9.65 -17.42 17.95
N THR A 43 10.81 -17.40 17.30
CA THR A 43 11.82 -18.47 17.38
C THR A 43 13.03 -17.89 18.07
#